data_AF-A0A7V1CL73-F1
#
_entry.id   AF-A0A7V1CL73-F1
#
_cell.length_a   1.000
_cell.length_b   1.000
_cell.length_c   1.000
_cell.angle_alpha   90.00
_cell.angle_beta   90.00
_cell.angle_gamma   90.00
#
_symmetry.space_group_name_H-M   'P 1'
#
loop_
_entity.id
_entity.type
_entity.pdbx_description
1 polymer ?
#
loop_
_entity_poly.entity_id
_entity_poly.type
_entity_poly.pdbx_seq_one_letter_code
_entity_poly.pdbx_strand_id
1 'polypeptide(L)'
;MLKKLFSSSIRADVLALLLTSPKEKFYVREVARLLRKNPSGVKRELDNLQNLGVLTSERVANLKYFRANKKSPLYPDLKKLITKSLGLPGVIKAVLRASGAKTAFIYGPFAEGERTDIVDLFVVGASDVFRKGLSDIESDFNVKVNAYSIQESDFNIRKKRDDQELKDILKQKRIILIGRF
;
A
#
# COMPACT_ATOMS: atom_id res chain seq x y z
N MET A 1 4.33 14.60 -3.73
CA MET A 1 4.95 14.60 -5.07
C MET A 1 3.93 14.47 -6.20
N LEU A 2 3.15 13.37 -6.29
CA LEU A 2 2.20 13.14 -7.39
C LEU A 2 1.21 14.29 -7.66
N LYS A 3 0.66 14.91 -6.60
CA LYS A 3 -0.28 16.03 -6.72
C LYS A 3 0.31 17.28 -7.37
N LYS A 4 1.65 17.41 -7.39
CA LYS A 4 2.36 18.50 -8.08
C LYS A 4 2.67 18.13 -9.55
N LEU A 5 2.77 16.83 -9.85
CA LEU A 5 3.04 16.33 -11.20
C LEU A 5 1.75 16.23 -12.04
N PHE A 6 0.62 15.89 -11.39
CA PHE A 6 -0.68 15.79 -12.04
C PHE A 6 -1.53 17.03 -11.76
N SER A 7 -2.21 17.54 -12.79
CA SER A 7 -3.14 18.67 -12.68
C SER A 7 -4.37 18.40 -11.80
N SER A 8 -4.67 17.13 -11.51
CA SER A 8 -5.78 16.71 -10.65
C SER A 8 -5.26 15.89 -9.46
N SER A 9 -5.47 16.43 -8.26
CA SER A 9 -5.13 15.70 -7.02
C SER A 9 -5.95 14.43 -6.85
N ILE A 10 -7.20 14.41 -7.33
CA ILE A 10 -8.06 13.22 -7.31
C ILE A 10 -7.50 12.17 -8.26
N ARG A 11 -7.06 12.54 -9.47
CA ARG A 11 -6.45 11.61 -10.42
C ARG A 11 -5.21 10.94 -9.84
N ALA A 12 -4.33 11.74 -9.23
CA ALA A 12 -3.13 11.22 -8.56
C ALA A 12 -3.49 10.19 -7.47
N ASP A 13 -4.48 10.51 -6.62
CA ASP A 13 -4.91 9.63 -5.53
C ASP A 13 -5.59 8.34 -6.06
N VAL A 14 -6.38 8.44 -7.14
CA VAL A 14 -7.02 7.29 -7.82
C VAL A 14 -5.98 6.38 -8.48
N LEU A 15 -5.01 6.94 -9.21
CA LEU A 15 -3.91 6.18 -9.80
C LEU A 15 -3.11 5.46 -8.72
N ALA A 16 -2.80 6.14 -7.61
CA ALA A 16 -2.10 5.54 -6.49
C ALA A 16 -2.87 4.33 -5.92
N LEU A 17 -4.18 4.44 -5.71
CA LEU A 17 -4.99 3.33 -5.19
C LEU A 17 -5.07 2.15 -6.15
N LEU A 18 -5.50 2.38 -7.40
CA LEU A 18 -5.81 1.27 -8.31
C LEU A 18 -4.57 0.61 -8.89
N LEU A 19 -3.46 1.35 -9.11
CA LEU A 19 -2.24 0.76 -9.67
C LEU A 19 -1.43 -0.02 -8.63
N THR A 20 -1.56 0.30 -7.34
CA THR A 20 -0.96 -0.48 -6.25
C THR A 20 -1.79 -1.68 -5.81
N SER A 21 -3.09 -1.70 -6.14
CA SER A 21 -4.00 -2.82 -5.85
C SER A 21 -4.58 -3.43 -7.15
N PRO A 22 -3.75 -3.89 -8.12
CA PRO A 22 -4.21 -4.14 -9.49
C PRO A 22 -5.00 -5.46 -9.66
N LYS A 23 -5.20 -6.23 -8.58
CA LYS A 23 -6.10 -7.39 -8.54
C LYS A 23 -7.49 -7.03 -8.01
N GLU A 24 -7.61 -5.89 -7.34
CA GLU A 24 -8.86 -5.44 -6.73
C GLU A 24 -9.67 -4.61 -7.73
N LYS A 25 -10.97 -4.52 -7.44
CA LYS A 25 -11.92 -3.69 -8.19
C LYS A 25 -12.72 -2.85 -7.22
N PHE A 26 -12.96 -1.61 -7.57
CA PHE A 26 -13.61 -0.64 -6.69
C PHE A 26 -14.76 0.04 -7.41
N TYR A 27 -15.85 0.33 -6.70
CA TYR A 27 -16.90 1.20 -7.22
C TYR A 27 -16.70 2.64 -6.73
N VAL A 28 -17.33 3.60 -7.40
CA VAL A 28 -17.10 5.05 -7.21
C VAL A 28 -17.18 5.47 -5.73
N ARG A 29 -18.24 5.07 -5.01
CA ARG A 29 -18.45 5.47 -3.62
C ARG A 29 -17.41 4.86 -2.67
N GLU A 30 -16.94 3.65 -2.95
CA GLU A 30 -15.86 3.02 -2.19
C GLU A 30 -14.55 3.77 -2.35
N VAL A 31 -14.16 4.11 -3.59
CA VAL A 31 -12.96 4.92 -3.87
C VAL A 31 -13.07 6.29 -3.18
N ALA A 32 -14.23 6.93 -3.27
CA ALA A 32 -14.48 8.21 -2.62
C ALA A 32 -14.29 8.15 -1.09
N ARG A 33 -14.79 7.09 -0.45
CA ARG A 33 -14.60 6.84 0.98
C ARG A 33 -13.14 6.59 1.34
N LEU A 34 -12.46 5.72 0.58
CA LEU A 34 -11.06 5.37 0.80
C LEU A 34 -10.13 6.58 0.68
N LEU A 35 -10.37 7.44 -0.31
CA LEU A 35 -9.56 8.62 -0.61
C LEU A 35 -10.02 9.88 0.14
N ARG A 36 -11.15 9.83 0.85
CA ARG A 36 -11.81 10.98 1.49
C ARG A 36 -12.01 12.14 0.49
N LYS A 37 -12.57 11.81 -0.67
CA LYS A 37 -12.85 12.74 -1.77
C LYS A 37 -14.33 12.75 -2.12
N ASN A 38 -14.79 13.82 -2.78
CA ASN A 38 -16.18 13.89 -3.23
C ASN A 38 -16.46 12.85 -4.35
N PRO A 39 -17.60 12.14 -4.31
CA PRO A 39 -17.92 11.09 -5.28
C PRO A 39 -17.97 11.56 -6.74
N SER A 40 -18.45 12.77 -7.00
CA SER A 40 -18.59 13.30 -8.37
C SER A 40 -17.23 13.51 -9.05
N GLY A 41 -16.25 14.07 -8.34
CA GLY A 41 -14.89 14.25 -8.81
C GLY A 41 -14.17 12.91 -8.99
N VAL A 42 -14.39 11.96 -8.07
CA VAL A 42 -13.85 10.60 -8.20
C VAL A 42 -14.44 9.91 -9.43
N LYS A 43 -15.75 9.98 -9.64
CA LYS A 43 -16.41 9.45 -10.84
C LYS A 43 -15.78 10.03 -12.11
N ARG A 44 -15.63 11.35 -12.17
CA ARG A 44 -15.04 12.05 -13.32
C ARG A 44 -13.64 11.54 -13.63
N GLU A 45 -12.76 11.41 -12.63
CA GLU A 45 -11.39 10.91 -12.87
C GLU A 45 -11.35 9.42 -13.19
N LEU A 46 -12.23 8.59 -12.62
CA LEU A 46 -12.34 7.18 -12.98
C LEU A 46 -12.79 7.01 -14.44
N ASP A 47 -13.78 7.78 -14.88
CA ASP A 47 -14.26 7.77 -16.27
C ASP A 47 -13.17 8.31 -17.23
N ASN A 48 -12.45 9.38 -16.85
CA ASN A 48 -11.31 9.89 -17.64
C ASN A 48 -10.20 8.85 -17.83
N LEU A 49 -9.80 8.18 -16.74
CA LEU A 49 -8.76 7.17 -16.77
C LEU A 49 -9.20 5.89 -17.51
N GLN A 50 -10.49 5.58 -17.48
CA GLN A 50 -11.07 4.53 -18.32
C GLN A 50 -10.99 4.91 -19.81
N ASN A 51 -11.35 6.14 -20.17
CA ASN A 51 -11.31 6.62 -21.55
C ASN A 51 -9.87 6.68 -22.10
N LEU A 52 -8.89 6.95 -21.24
CA LEU A 52 -7.46 6.84 -21.56
C LEU A 52 -6.95 5.39 -21.66
N GLY A 53 -7.80 4.40 -21.38
CA GLY A 53 -7.43 2.99 -21.41
C GLY A 53 -6.55 2.53 -20.24
N VAL A 54 -6.31 3.38 -19.23
CA VAL A 54 -5.52 3.05 -18.03
C VAL A 54 -6.32 2.17 -17.06
N LEU A 55 -7.63 2.36 -17.02
CA LEU A 55 -8.56 1.54 -16.25
C LEU A 55 -9.53 0.80 -17.17
N THR A 56 -10.00 -0.36 -16.72
CA THR A 56 -11.21 -0.99 -17.28
C THR A 56 -12.34 -0.89 -16.28
N SER A 57 -13.58 -1.00 -16.77
CA SER A 57 -14.75 -1.10 -15.92
C SER A 57 -15.64 -2.27 -16.31
N GLU A 58 -16.40 -2.75 -15.33
CA GLU A 58 -17.42 -3.78 -15.50
C GLU A 58 -18.66 -3.38 -14.70
N ARG A 59 -19.85 -3.73 -15.20
CA ARG A 59 -21.09 -3.58 -14.43
C ARG A 59 -21.41 -4.91 -13.75
N VAL A 60 -21.61 -4.86 -12.43
CA VAL A 60 -22.07 -5.99 -11.63
C VAL A 60 -23.29 -5.51 -10.86
N ALA A 61 -24.46 -6.08 -11.18
CA ALA A 61 -25.76 -5.58 -10.73
C ALA A 61 -25.91 -4.07 -11.04
N ASN A 62 -26.19 -3.26 -10.01
CA ASN A 62 -26.36 -1.81 -10.11
C ASN A 62 -25.06 -1.01 -9.94
N LEU A 63 -23.91 -1.68 -9.77
CA LEU A 63 -22.62 -1.02 -9.53
C LEU A 63 -21.69 -1.12 -10.74
N LYS A 64 -21.05 0.01 -11.07
CA LYS A 64 -19.94 0.08 -12.03
C LYS A 64 -18.63 -0.01 -11.24
N TYR A 65 -17.91 -1.11 -11.42
CA TYR A 65 -16.60 -1.36 -10.82
C TYR A 65 -15.49 -0.96 -11.79
N PHE A 66 -14.39 -0.46 -11.24
CA PHE A 66 -13.19 -0.06 -11.96
C PHE A 66 -12.00 -0.85 -11.44
N ARG A 67 -11.08 -1.21 -12.34
CA ARG A 67 -9.83 -1.90 -12.00
C ARG A 67 -8.71 -1.41 -12.92
N ALA A 68 -7.46 -1.61 -12.51
CA ALA A 68 -6.32 -1.30 -13.35
C ALA A 68 -6.29 -2.15 -14.63
N ASN A 69 -6.09 -1.52 -15.79
CA ASN A 69 -5.91 -2.22 -17.05
C ASN A 69 -4.45 -2.64 -17.24
N LYS A 70 -4.11 -3.87 -16.84
CA LYS A 70 -2.75 -4.42 -17.02
C LYS A 70 -2.32 -4.59 -18.48
N LYS A 71 -3.28 -4.57 -19.42
CA LYS A 71 -3.01 -4.64 -20.86
C LYS A 71 -2.74 -3.27 -21.47
N SER A 72 -2.90 -2.18 -20.71
CA SER A 72 -2.60 -0.83 -21.18
C SER A 72 -1.10 -0.64 -21.39
N PRO A 73 -0.66 -0.06 -22.52
CA PRO A 73 0.76 0.25 -22.73
C PRO A 73 1.28 1.26 -21.69
N LEU A 74 0.40 2.09 -21.11
CA LEU A 74 0.76 3.07 -20.07
C LEU A 74 0.89 2.44 -18.68
N TYR A 75 0.37 1.23 -18.47
CA TYR A 75 0.36 0.58 -17.15
C TYR A 75 1.75 0.41 -16.52
N PRO A 76 2.77 -0.17 -17.20
CA PRO A 76 4.08 -0.38 -16.57
C PRO A 76 4.73 0.92 -16.12
N ASP A 77 4.71 1.96 -16.96
CA ASP A 77 5.33 3.25 -16.65
C ASP A 77 4.60 4.00 -15.53
N LEU A 78 3.27 4.05 -15.60
CA LEU A 78 2.46 4.66 -14.54
C LEU A 78 2.62 3.91 -13.22
N LYS A 79 2.63 2.57 -13.24
CA LYS A 79 2.86 1.76 -12.03
C LYS A 79 4.23 2.08 -11.44
N LYS A 80 5.28 2.14 -12.25
CA LYS A 80 6.64 2.46 -11.79
C LYS A 80 6.73 3.87 -11.20
N LEU A 81 6.15 4.86 -11.88
CA LEU A 81 6.07 6.24 -11.42
C LEU A 81 5.35 6.36 -10.07
N ILE A 82 4.16 5.75 -9.96
CA ILE A 82 3.38 5.72 -8.72
C ILE A 82 4.18 5.04 -7.61
N THR A 83 4.80 3.90 -7.88
CA THR A 83 5.60 3.13 -6.91
C THR A 83 6.73 4.00 -6.35
N LYS A 84 7.52 4.64 -7.23
CA LYS A 84 8.58 5.57 -6.81
C LYS A 84 8.05 6.75 -5.99
N SER A 85 6.88 7.25 -6.36
CA SER A 85 6.31 8.44 -5.71
C SER A 85 5.73 8.21 -4.31
N LEU A 86 5.33 6.97 -4.02
CA LEU A 86 4.85 6.57 -2.69
C LEU A 86 6.01 6.43 -1.70
N GLY A 87 7.23 6.26 -2.21
CA GLY A 87 8.40 5.92 -1.41
C GLY A 87 8.29 4.52 -0.82
N LEU A 88 9.40 4.04 -0.24
CA LEU A 88 9.48 2.69 0.30
C LEU A 88 8.36 2.36 1.31
N PRO A 89 8.04 3.21 2.31
CA PRO A 89 6.95 2.92 3.25
C PRO A 89 5.58 2.77 2.57
N GLY A 90 5.31 3.58 1.55
CA GLY A 90 4.03 3.56 0.85
C GLY A 90 3.83 2.29 0.03
N VAL A 91 4.89 1.77 -0.60
CA VAL A 91 4.83 0.54 -1.39
C VAL A 91 4.75 -0.69 -0.48
N ILE A 92 5.53 -0.74 0.61
CA ILE A 92 5.42 -1.81 1.62
C ILE A 92 4.00 -1.84 2.20
N LYS A 93 3.43 -0.68 2.54
CA LYS A 93 2.06 -0.58 3.03
C LYS A 93 1.02 -1.16 2.06
N ALA A 94 1.19 -0.97 0.75
CA ALA A 94 0.27 -1.51 -0.23
C ALA A 94 0.32 -3.05 -0.27
N VAL A 95 1.53 -3.62 -0.28
CA VAL A 95 1.74 -5.07 -0.25
C VAL A 95 1.15 -5.70 1.01
N LEU A 96 1.34 -5.08 2.17
CA LEU A 96 0.81 -5.57 3.45
C LEU A 96 -0.72 -5.46 3.56
N ARG A 97 -1.34 -4.47 2.91
CA ARG A 97 -2.81 -4.41 2.87
C ARG A 97 -3.40 -5.58 2.09
N ALA A 98 -2.79 -5.92 0.95
CA ALA A 98 -3.24 -7.02 0.10
C ALA A 98 -3.08 -8.39 0.79
N SER A 99 -2.18 -8.53 1.78
CA SER A 99 -1.99 -9.78 2.52
C SER A 99 -2.91 -9.95 3.73
N GLY A 100 -3.73 -8.95 4.04
CA GLY A 100 -4.65 -8.96 5.19
C GLY A 100 -4.01 -8.57 6.52
N ALA A 101 -2.80 -8.00 6.52
CA ALA A 101 -2.10 -7.59 7.74
C ALA A 101 -2.96 -6.67 8.62
N LYS A 102 -2.99 -6.95 9.94
CA LYS A 102 -3.76 -6.17 10.92
C LYS A 102 -2.99 -4.96 11.42
N THR A 103 -1.70 -5.17 11.68
CA THR A 103 -0.82 -4.13 12.21
C THR A 103 0.56 -4.30 11.61
N ALA A 104 1.17 -3.20 11.19
CA ALA A 104 2.54 -3.23 10.66
C ALA A 104 3.23 -1.88 10.77
N PHE A 105 4.54 -1.91 11.02
CA PHE A 105 5.40 -0.72 11.07
C PHE A 105 6.83 -1.06 10.70
N ILE A 106 7.52 -0.04 10.18
CA ILE A 106 8.97 -0.06 10.02
C ILE A 106 9.60 0.51 11.29
N TYR A 107 10.68 -0.10 11.78
CA TYR A 107 11.45 0.35 12.94
C TYR A 107 12.96 0.37 12.64
N GLY A 108 13.77 0.73 13.63
CA GLY A 108 15.22 0.77 13.52
C GLY A 108 15.76 1.98 12.74
N PRO A 109 17.02 1.92 12.27
CA PRO A 109 17.74 3.06 11.66
C PRO A 109 16.97 3.75 10.52
N PHE A 110 16.28 2.99 9.67
CA PHE A 110 15.46 3.55 8.60
C PHE A 110 14.32 4.43 9.14
N ALA A 111 13.65 4.00 10.22
CA ALA A 111 12.59 4.77 10.86
C ALA A 111 13.12 6.00 11.61
N GLU A 112 14.41 5.98 11.99
CA GLU A 112 15.10 7.09 12.63
C GLU A 112 15.52 8.18 11.63
N GLY A 113 15.61 7.82 10.34
CA GLY A 113 15.99 8.70 9.25
C GLY A 113 17.45 8.52 8.81
N GLU A 114 18.10 7.46 9.29
CA GLU A 114 19.46 7.13 8.89
C GLU A 114 19.50 6.62 7.45
N ARG A 115 20.64 6.86 6.79
CA ARG A 115 20.88 6.36 5.45
C ARG A 115 21.31 4.89 5.53
N THR A 116 20.34 4.00 5.45
CA THR A 116 20.55 2.54 5.44
C THR A 116 19.83 1.91 4.26
N ASP A 117 20.38 0.80 3.77
CA ASP A 117 19.77 -0.11 2.80
C ASP A 117 18.99 -1.24 3.49
N ILE A 118 18.97 -1.32 4.82
CA ILE A 118 18.24 -2.32 5.59
C ILE A 118 16.97 -1.72 6.18
N VAL A 119 15.85 -2.39 5.99
CA VAL A 119 14.54 -1.99 6.52
C VAL A 119 13.96 -3.10 7.37
N ASP A 120 13.89 -2.87 8.67
CA ASP A 120 13.28 -3.78 9.62
C ASP A 120 11.77 -3.54 9.68
N LEU A 121 11.02 -4.59 9.37
CA LEU A 121 9.57 -4.54 9.21
C LEU A 121 8.90 -5.50 10.19
N PHE A 122 8.06 -4.96 11.06
CA PHE A 122 7.22 -5.76 11.95
C PHE A 122 5.81 -5.91 11.37
N VAL A 123 5.29 -7.14 11.34
CA VAL A 123 3.98 -7.48 10.74
C VAL A 123 3.19 -8.41 11.64
N VAL A 124 1.92 -8.09 11.87
CA VAL A 124 0.97 -8.92 12.64
C VAL A 124 -0.20 -9.35 11.77
N GLY A 125 -0.51 -10.65 11.79
CA GLY A 125 -1.72 -11.21 11.19
C GLY A 125 -1.78 -11.14 9.66
N ALA A 126 -0.62 -11.18 9.00
CA ALA A 126 -0.54 -11.23 7.54
C ALA A 126 -0.43 -12.68 7.03
N SER A 127 -1.01 -12.96 5.87
CA SER A 127 -0.71 -14.18 5.10
C SER A 127 0.65 -14.08 4.40
N ASP A 128 1.39 -15.18 4.24
CA ASP A 128 2.75 -15.18 3.67
C ASP A 128 2.87 -14.64 2.23
N VAL A 129 1.74 -14.39 1.57
CA VAL A 129 1.64 -13.80 0.22
C VAL A 129 2.39 -12.46 0.10
N PHE A 130 2.56 -11.72 1.21
CA PHE A 130 3.28 -10.43 1.19
C PHE A 130 4.78 -10.58 0.90
N ARG A 131 5.40 -11.72 1.25
CA ARG A 131 6.86 -11.92 1.12
C ARG A 131 7.34 -11.77 -0.32
N LYS A 132 6.59 -12.33 -1.28
CA LYS A 132 6.90 -12.15 -2.72
C LYS A 132 6.84 -10.68 -3.14
N GLY A 133 5.87 -9.94 -2.63
CA GLY A 133 5.75 -8.51 -2.91
C GLY A 133 6.89 -7.68 -2.32
N LEU A 134 7.51 -8.14 -1.21
CA LEU A 134 8.69 -7.48 -0.64
C LEU A 134 9.93 -7.67 -1.52
N SER A 135 10.14 -8.85 -2.12
CA SER A 135 11.30 -9.07 -3.00
C SER A 135 11.31 -8.18 -4.24
N ASP A 136 10.13 -7.89 -4.80
CA ASP A 136 10.00 -6.92 -5.89
C ASP A 136 10.40 -5.51 -5.42
N ILE A 137 10.02 -5.14 -4.18
CA ILE A 137 10.34 -3.84 -3.57
C ILE A 137 11.84 -3.71 -3.27
N GLU A 138 12.45 -4.77 -2.74
CA GLU A 138 13.89 -4.81 -2.45
C GLU A 138 14.70 -4.46 -3.71
N SER A 139 14.31 -5.04 -4.85
CA SER A 139 14.94 -4.78 -6.14
C SER A 139 14.68 -3.35 -6.66
N ASP A 140 13.44 -2.87 -6.56
CA ASP A 140 13.04 -1.55 -7.07
C ASP A 140 13.66 -0.37 -6.29
N PHE A 141 13.91 -0.56 -4.99
CA PHE A 141 14.43 0.47 -4.08
C PHE A 141 15.90 0.25 -3.69
N ASN A 142 16.51 -0.86 -4.11
CA ASN A 142 17.86 -1.27 -3.73
C ASN A 142 18.02 -1.29 -2.20
N VAL A 143 17.11 -1.99 -1.53
CA VAL A 143 17.07 -2.18 -0.08
C VAL A 143 16.84 -3.65 0.24
N LYS A 144 17.14 -4.08 1.47
CA LYS A 144 16.81 -5.38 2.03
C LYS A 144 15.74 -5.21 3.10
N VAL A 145 14.65 -5.97 3.03
CA VAL A 145 13.54 -5.89 3.98
C VAL A 145 13.57 -7.10 4.91
N ASN A 146 13.96 -6.88 6.17
CA ASN A 146 13.92 -7.90 7.21
C ASN A 146 12.52 -7.92 7.86
N ALA A 147 11.67 -8.85 7.42
CA ALA A 147 10.30 -8.95 7.93
C ALA A 147 10.18 -9.93 9.10
N TYR A 148 9.88 -9.40 10.30
CA TYR A 148 9.43 -10.17 11.45
C TYR A 148 7.90 -10.27 11.42
N SER A 149 7.38 -11.47 11.14
CA SER A 149 5.93 -11.73 11.01
C SER A 149 5.43 -12.66 12.10
N ILE A 150 4.35 -12.29 12.77
CA ILE A 150 3.69 -13.11 13.80
C ILE A 150 2.17 -13.11 13.61
N GLN A 151 1.50 -14.15 14.12
CA GLN A 151 0.05 -14.21 14.15
C GLN A 151 -0.52 -13.32 15.26
N GLU A 152 -1.78 -12.90 15.09
CA GLU A 152 -2.47 -12.02 16.04
C GLU A 152 -2.64 -12.68 17.42
N SER A 153 -2.88 -13.99 17.46
CA SER A 153 -2.94 -14.78 18.69
C SER A 153 -1.63 -14.69 19.48
N ASP A 154 -0.51 -14.88 18.78
CA ASP A 154 0.82 -14.95 19.40
C ASP A 154 1.28 -13.58 19.86
N PHE A 155 0.99 -12.53 19.09
CA PHE A 155 1.24 -11.15 19.49
C PHE A 155 0.55 -10.81 20.82
N ASN A 156 -0.72 -11.17 20.96
CA ASN A 156 -1.48 -10.91 22.18
C ASN A 156 -0.95 -11.69 23.39
N ILE A 157 -0.51 -12.94 23.18
CA ILE A 157 0.11 -13.76 24.24
C ILE A 157 1.44 -13.16 24.67
N ARG A 158 2.33 -12.83 23.72
CA ARG A 158 3.67 -12.29 24.01
C ARG A 158 3.60 -10.91 24.66
N LYS A 159 2.63 -10.07 24.25
CA LYS A 159 2.36 -8.78 24.90
C LYS A 159 1.92 -8.94 26.35
N LYS A 160 1.12 -9.98 26.69
CA LYS A 160 0.72 -10.29 28.07
C LYS A 160 1.84 -10.90 28.91
N ARG A 161 2.75 -11.65 28.27
CA ARG A 161 3.89 -12.33 28.92
C ARG A 161 5.13 -11.45 29.08
N ASP A 162 5.01 -10.17 28.76
CA ASP A 162 6.07 -9.19 28.99
C ASP A 162 7.36 -9.49 28.19
N ASP A 163 7.20 -10.09 27.00
CA ASP A 163 8.29 -10.52 26.11
C ASP A 163 9.27 -9.38 25.79
N GLN A 164 10.55 -9.60 26.11
CA GLN A 164 11.60 -8.59 26.04
C GLN A 164 11.93 -8.18 24.60
N GLU A 165 11.98 -9.14 23.67
CA GLU A 165 12.22 -8.87 22.24
C GLU A 165 11.11 -7.98 21.68
N LEU A 166 9.85 -8.34 21.97
CA LEU A 166 8.69 -7.59 21.50
C LEU A 166 8.66 -6.17 22.09
N LYS A 167 9.00 -6.02 23.38
CA LYS A 167 9.09 -4.71 24.03
C LYS A 167 10.15 -3.82 23.40
N ASP A 168 11.32 -4.37 23.14
CA ASP A 168 12.44 -3.59 22.62
C ASP A 168 12.15 -3.11 21.20
N ILE A 169 11.48 -3.93 20.37
CA ILE A 169 10.96 -3.50 19.07
C ILE A 169 9.88 -2.41 19.22
N LEU A 170 8.93 -2.59 20.15
CA LEU A 170 7.81 -1.64 20.33
C LEU A 170 8.22 -0.29 20.94
N LYS A 171 9.37 -0.19 21.60
CA LYS A 171 9.92 1.06 22.16
C LYS A 171 10.64 1.92 21.12
N GLN A 172 11.13 1.32 20.03
CA GLN A 172 11.88 2.02 19.00
C GLN A 172 10.99 3.02 18.23
N LYS A 173 11.64 4.03 17.63
CA LYS A 173 10.96 4.94 16.71
C LYS A 173 10.42 4.15 15.53
N ARG A 174 9.18 4.46 15.13
CA ARG A 174 8.45 3.66 14.14
C ARG A 174 7.68 4.47 13.14
N ILE A 175 7.68 4.00 11.89
CA ILE A 175 6.81 4.47 10.82
C ILE A 175 5.65 3.50 10.70
N ILE A 176 4.47 3.90 11.19
CA ILE A 176 3.27 3.07 11.17
C ILE A 176 2.75 2.94 9.74
N LEU A 177 2.66 1.71 9.25
CA LEU A 177 2.12 1.40 7.93
C LEU A 177 0.62 1.08 8.00
N ILE A 178 0.24 0.17 8.89
CA ILE A 178 -1.12 -0.35 9.08
C ILE A 178 -1.45 -0.45 10.58
N GLY A 179 -2.71 -0.16 10.92
CA GLY A 179 -3.24 -0.34 12.27
C GLY A 179 -2.84 0.75 13.27
N ARG A 180 -3.13 0.49 14.54
CA ARG A 180 -2.70 1.27 15.71
C ARG A 180 -2.10 0.29 16.73
N PHE A 181 -1.09 0.72 17.46
CA PHE A 181 -0.33 -0.09 18.44
C PHE A 181 -0.63 0.34 19.87
#